data_AF-A0A7K1V8D9-F1
#
_entry.id   AF-A0A7K1V8D9-F1
#
_cell.length_a   1.000
_cell.length_b   1.000
_cell.length_c   1.000
_cell.angle_alpha   90.00
_cell.angle_beta   90.00
_cell.angle_gamma   90.00
#
_symmetry.space_group_name_H-M   'P 1'
#
loop_
_entity.id
_entity.type
_entity.pdbx_description
1 polymer ?
#
loop_
_entity_poly.entity_id
_entity_poly.type
_entity_poly.pdbx_seq_one_letter_code
_entity_poly.pdbx_strand_id
1 'polypeptide(L)'
;MARQRRTRKITVTMPEEIAATLDDWRSSGRIASISSFVAESVKARVDRAESLARLENALGGRPPLDLINRARAVQGLPPLSDEEDASGDRGAA
;
A
#
# COMPACT_ATOMS: atom_id res chain seq x y z
N MET A 1 -15.80 13.51 -26.05
CA MET A 1 -14.37 13.15 -26.16
C MET A 1 -14.05 12.09 -25.10
N ALA A 2 -13.88 10.83 -25.49
CA ALA A 2 -13.56 9.77 -24.53
C ALA A 2 -12.14 9.99 -23.98
N ARG A 3 -12.01 10.13 -22.65
CA ARG A 3 -10.71 10.25 -21.97
C ARG A 3 -9.92 8.97 -22.28
N GLN A 4 -8.89 9.08 -23.12
CA GLN A 4 -8.01 7.97 -23.44
C GLN A 4 -7.35 7.51 -22.13
N ARG A 5 -7.75 6.35 -21.60
CA ARG A 5 -7.10 5.73 -20.44
C ARG A 5 -5.71 5.30 -20.90
N ARG A 6 -4.70 6.13 -20.64
CA ARG A 6 -3.31 5.83 -20.98
C ARG A 6 -2.77 4.83 -19.95
N THR A 7 -2.92 3.54 -20.23
CA THR A 7 -2.23 2.47 -19.51
C THR A 7 -0.93 2.12 -20.23
N ARG A 8 0.15 1.86 -19.49
CA ARG A 8 1.43 1.39 -20.02
C ARG A 8 1.70 -0.03 -19.53
N LYS A 9 2.11 -0.94 -20.43
CA LYS A 9 2.55 -2.28 -20.03
C LYS A 9 3.90 -2.18 -19.32
N ILE A 10 4.00 -2.84 -18.17
CA ILE A 10 5.21 -2.92 -17.35
C ILE A 10 5.47 -4.41 -17.09
N THR A 11 6.72 -4.82 -17.21
CA THR A 11 7.17 -6.16 -16.79
C THR A 11 7.74 -6.05 -15.39
N VAL A 12 7.34 -6.95 -14.50
CA VAL A 12 7.81 -6.99 -13.11
C VAL A 12 8.33 -8.39 -12.80
N THR A 13 9.32 -8.46 -11.92
CA THR A 13 9.78 -9.72 -11.32
C THR A 13 9.21 -9.82 -9.91
N MET A 14 8.78 -11.02 -9.53
CA MET A 14 8.25 -11.30 -8.20
C MET A 14 8.76 -12.66 -7.71
N PRO A 15 8.75 -12.92 -6.40
CA PRO A 15 9.08 -14.23 -5.86
C PRO A 15 8.17 -15.32 -6.47
N GLU A 16 8.76 -16.50 -6.73
CA GLU A 16 8.09 -17.60 -7.42
C GLU A 16 6.83 -18.06 -6.68
N GLU A 17 6.90 -18.14 -5.36
CA GLU A 17 5.80 -18.52 -4.49
C GLU A 17 4.61 -17.57 -4.60
N ILE A 18 4.87 -16.27 -4.82
CA ILE A 18 3.82 -15.27 -5.00
C ILE A 18 3.22 -15.37 -6.41
N ALA A 19 4.05 -15.56 -7.44
CA ALA A 19 3.57 -15.78 -8.81
C ALA A 19 2.66 -17.01 -8.88
N ALA A 20 3.09 -18.13 -8.31
CA ALA A 20 2.32 -19.37 -8.24
C ALA A 20 0.98 -19.19 -7.50
N THR A 21 0.98 -18.42 -6.41
CA THR A 21 -0.25 -18.08 -5.68
C THR A 21 -1.22 -17.27 -6.54
N LEU A 22 -0.72 -16.29 -7.29
CA LEU A 22 -1.56 -15.47 -8.18
C LEU A 22 -2.12 -16.27 -9.35
N ASP A 23 -1.36 -17.23 -9.88
CA ASP A 23 -1.83 -18.17 -10.89
C ASP A 23 -2.91 -19.10 -10.34
N ASP A 24 -2.75 -19.63 -9.12
CA ASP A 24 -3.77 -20.43 -8.44
C ASP A 24 -5.06 -19.64 -8.17
N TRP A 25 -4.94 -18.38 -7.73
CA TRP A 25 -6.11 -17.53 -7.52
C TRP A 25 -6.84 -17.22 -8.83
N ARG A 26 -6.12 -17.13 -9.94
CA ARG A 26 -6.72 -16.95 -11.25
C ARG A 26 -7.42 -18.23 -11.71
N SER A 27 -6.77 -19.39 -11.56
CA SER A 27 -7.31 -20.67 -12.02
C SER A 27 -8.53 -21.10 -11.21
N SER A 28 -8.54 -20.83 -9.90
CA SER A 28 -9.68 -21.05 -9.00
C SER A 28 -10.80 -20.02 -9.15
N GLY A 29 -10.59 -18.96 -9.94
CA GLY A 29 -11.59 -17.90 -10.18
C GLY A 29 -11.70 -16.86 -9.06
N ARG A 30 -10.82 -16.89 -8.06
CA ARG A 30 -10.75 -15.88 -7.00
C ARG A 30 -10.45 -14.48 -7.53
N ILE A 31 -9.62 -14.40 -8.58
CA ILE A 31 -9.36 -13.15 -9.32
C ILE A 31 -9.59 -13.36 -10.80
N ALA A 32 -10.19 -12.37 -11.47
CA ALA A 32 -10.42 -12.43 -12.91
C ALA A 32 -9.13 -12.21 -13.73
N SER A 33 -8.19 -11.43 -13.19
CA SER A 33 -6.95 -11.09 -13.87
C SER A 33 -5.85 -10.73 -12.86
N ILE A 34 -4.67 -11.34 -13.05
CA ILE A 34 -3.47 -11.01 -12.28
C ILE A 34 -3.07 -9.54 -12.50
N SER A 35 -3.14 -9.04 -13.74
CA SER A 35 -2.74 -7.66 -14.02
C SER A 35 -3.70 -6.63 -13.41
N SER A 36 -5.00 -6.92 -13.35
CA SER A 36 -5.97 -6.03 -12.67
C SER A 36 -5.71 -6.02 -11.18
N PHE A 37 -5.55 -7.20 -10.59
CA PHE A 37 -5.25 -7.35 -9.17
C PHE A 37 -3.98 -6.60 -8.75
N VAL A 38 -2.90 -6.77 -9.52
CA VAL A 38 -1.63 -6.06 -9.28
C VAL A 38 -1.80 -4.56 -9.48
N ALA A 39 -2.45 -4.12 -10.55
CA ALA A 39 -2.66 -2.69 -10.80
C ALA A 39 -3.50 -2.01 -9.70
N GLU A 40 -4.55 -2.68 -9.20
CA GLU A 40 -5.37 -2.21 -8.09
C GLU A 40 -4.59 -2.15 -6.78
N SER A 41 -3.80 -3.19 -6.49
CA SER A 41 -2.95 -3.24 -5.29
C SER A 41 -1.88 -2.14 -5.30
N VAL A 42 -1.22 -1.93 -6.44
CA VAL A 42 -0.23 -0.85 -6.63
C VAL A 42 -0.92 0.51 -6.50
N LYS A 43 -2.08 0.69 -7.13
CA LYS A 43 -2.84 1.95 -7.03
C LYS A 43 -3.21 2.25 -5.58
N ALA A 44 -3.77 1.29 -4.85
CA ALA A 44 -4.15 1.48 -3.45
C ALA A 44 -2.94 1.86 -2.59
N ARG A 45 -1.77 1.25 -2.85
CA ARG A 45 -0.53 1.55 -2.13
C ARG A 45 0.01 2.95 -2.43
N VAL A 46 -0.03 3.37 -3.69
CA VAL A 46 0.39 4.72 -4.14
C VAL A 46 -0.57 5.77 -3.60
N ASP A 47 -1.87 5.60 -3.79
CA ASP A 47 -2.89 6.53 -3.31
C ASP A 47 -2.76 6.75 -1.80
N ARG A 48 -2.55 5.67 -1.02
CA ARG A 48 -2.28 5.76 0.42
C ARG A 48 -1.03 6.57 0.74
N ALA A 49 0.08 6.31 0.04
CA ALA A 49 1.34 7.03 0.26
C ALA A 49 1.19 8.52 -0.05
N GLU A 50 0.55 8.86 -1.16
CA GLU A 50 0.27 10.26 -1.51
C GLU A 50 -0.65 10.93 -0.50
N SER A 51 -1.72 10.25 -0.05
CA SER A 51 -2.62 10.79 0.97
C SER A 51 -1.89 11.07 2.27
N LEU A 52 -1.02 10.16 2.72
CA LEU A 52 -0.22 10.35 3.93
C LEU A 52 0.75 11.52 3.76
N ALA A 53 1.50 11.57 2.66
CA ALA A 53 2.42 12.66 2.39
C ALA A 53 1.70 14.03 2.33
N ARG A 54 0.48 14.09 1.78
CA ARG A 54 -0.33 15.32 1.79
C ARG A 54 -0.74 15.74 3.20
N LEU A 55 -1.11 14.78 4.05
CA LEU A 55 -1.46 15.03 5.45
C LEU A 55 -0.24 15.50 6.24
N GLU A 56 0.90 14.85 6.09
CA GLU A 56 2.15 15.23 6.75
C GLU A 56 2.57 16.64 6.34
N ASN A 57 2.52 16.96 5.05
CA ASN A 57 2.80 18.32 4.57
C ASN A 57 1.84 19.36 5.17
N ALA A 58 0.55 19.05 5.28
CA ALA A 58 -0.44 19.96 5.87
C ALA A 58 -0.29 20.12 7.39
N LEU A 59 0.20 19.10 8.08
CA LEU A 59 0.33 19.05 9.55
C LEU A 59 1.75 19.39 10.04
N GLY A 60 2.68 19.71 9.14
CA GLY A 60 4.06 20.06 9.49
C GLY A 60 4.98 18.87 9.80
N GLY A 61 4.61 17.69 9.32
CA GLY A 61 5.35 16.44 9.48
C GLY A 61 4.47 15.32 10.02
N ARG A 62 5.11 14.18 10.28
CA ARG A 62 4.46 13.04 10.90
C ARG A 62 4.07 13.38 12.35
N PRO A 63 2.84 13.05 12.81
CA PRO A 63 2.45 13.21 14.20
C PRO A 63 3.41 12.45 15.14
N PRO A 64 3.71 12.98 16.34
CA PRO A 64 4.56 12.28 17.30
C PRO A 64 3.97 10.93 17.75
N LEU A 65 4.86 9.99 18.08
CA LEU A 65 4.54 8.58 18.34
C LEU A 65 3.50 8.40 19.46
N ASP A 66 3.52 9.26 20.47
CA ASP A 66 2.56 9.21 21.58
C ASP A 66 1.11 9.47 21.10
N LEU A 67 0.92 10.37 20.14
CA LEU A 67 -0.38 10.63 19.52
C LEU A 67 -0.81 9.47 18.61
N ILE A 68 0.15 8.89 17.87
CA ILE A 68 -0.09 7.70 17.05
C ILE A 68 -0.55 6.54 17.94
N ASN A 69 0.13 6.28 19.06
CA ASN A 69 -0.21 5.21 19.98
C ASN A 69 -1.55 5.45 20.70
N ARG A 70 -1.90 6.70 21.00
CA ARG A 70 -3.25 7.04 21.49
C ARG A 70 -4.33 6.71 20.46
N ALA A 71 -4.13 7.07 19.19
CA ALA A 71 -5.08 6.74 18.13
C ALA A 71 -5.20 5.21 17.91
N ARG A 72 -4.08 4.48 18.00
CA ARG A 72 -4.04 3.02 17.92
C ARG A 72 -4.81 2.35 19.06
N ALA A 73 -4.67 2.85 20.29
CA ALA A 73 -5.41 2.36 21.44
C ALA A 73 -6.93 2.48 21.26
N VAL A 74 -7.42 3.59 20.68
CA VAL A 74 -8.85 3.77 20.35
C VAL A 74 -9.33 2.73 19.33
N GLN A 75 -8.44 2.28 18.44
CA GLN A 75 -8.72 1.25 17.44
C GLN A 75 -8.47 -0.18 17.94
N GLY A 76 -8.09 -0.36 19.21
CA GLY A 76 -7.73 -1.67 19.77
C GLY A 76 -6.43 -2.27 19.22
N LEU A 77 -5.57 -1.44 18.63
CA LEU A 77 -4.29 -1.86 18.08
C LEU A 77 -3.17 -1.75 19.14
N PRO A 78 -2.20 -2.67 19.16
CA PRO A 78 -1.05 -2.60 20.07
C PRO A 78 -0.22 -1.34 19.80
N PRO A 79 0.43 -0.74 20.80
CA PRO A 79 1.30 0.43 20.57
C PRO A 79 2.49 0.06 19.68
N LEU A 80 2.97 1.03 18.90
CA LEU A 80 4.21 0.93 18.16
C LEU A 80 5.39 1.31 19.07
N SER A 81 6.48 0.58 18.92
CA SER A 81 7.80 0.89 19.47
C SER A 81 8.50 1.94 18.61
N ASP A 82 9.52 2.63 19.15
CA ASP A 82 10.31 3.63 18.41
C ASP A 82 10.94 3.05 17.11
N GLU A 83 11.33 1.78 17.13
CA GLU A 83 11.92 1.06 15.99
C GLU A 83 10.90 0.75 14.87
N GLU A 84 9.66 0.45 15.27
CA GLU A 84 8.54 0.23 14.36
C GLU A 84 8.04 1.55 13.78
N ASP A 85 8.07 2.61 14.59
CA ASP A 85 7.79 3.97 14.16
C ASP A 85 8.79 4.41 13.08
N ALA A 86 10.09 4.28 13.32
CA ALA A 86 11.13 4.62 12.36
C ALA A 86 11.08 3.77 11.07
N SER A 87 10.56 2.55 11.13
CA SER A 87 10.46 1.66 9.97
C SER A 87 9.23 1.92 9.08
N GLY A 88 8.23 2.65 9.58
CA GLY A 88 7.06 3.07 8.80
C GLY A 88 7.40 3.98 7.60
N ASP A 89 8.56 4.65 7.65
CA ASP A 89 9.08 5.54 6.59
C ASP A 89 9.77 4.78 5.45
N ARG A 90 10.33 3.59 5.73
CA ARG A 90 11.15 2.82 4.77
C ARG A 90 10.36 2.08 3.69
N GLY A 91 9.04 2.20 3.68
CA GLY A 91 8.19 1.68 2.60
C GLY A 91 8.11 2.59 1.37
N ALA A 92 8.91 3.67 1.30
CA ALA A 92 8.87 4.68 0.25
C ALA A 92 10.18 4.82 -0.56
N ALA A 93 11.12 3.88 -0.43
CA ALA A 93 12.35 3.85 -1.22
C ALA A 93 12.32 2.75 -2.30
#